data_AF-A0A0G1RUL2-F1
#
_entry.id   AF-A0A0G1RUL2-F1
#
_cell.length_a   1.000
_cell.length_b   1.000
_cell.length_c   1.000
_cell.angle_alpha   90.00
_cell.angle_beta   90.00
_cell.angle_gamma   90.00
#
_symmetry.space_group_name_H-M   'P 1'
#
loop_
_entity.id
_entity.type
_entity.pdbx_description
1 polymer ?
#
loop_
_entity_poly.entity_id
_entity_poly.type
_entity_poly.pdbx_seq_one_letter_code
_entity_poly.pdbx_strand_id
1 'polypeptide(L)'
;MTLKKKPSTALHKAIVVQMVSLVSTSFGLVAALAWNEAIKEYVSVFIKPYFAKGSGVVSLFIYALAITTIAVLITIQTTRVLERLDSK
;
A
#
# COMPACT_ATOMS: atom_id res chain seq x y z
N MET A 1 -2.87 34.04 34.73
CA MET A 1 -2.90 34.59 33.36
C MET A 1 -2.83 33.43 32.39
N THR A 2 -3.97 32.94 31.90
CA THR A 2 -4.05 31.77 31.02
C THR A 2 -3.75 32.20 29.58
N LEU A 3 -2.60 31.75 29.05
CA LEU A 3 -2.19 32.05 27.68
C LEU A 3 -3.14 31.34 26.70
N LYS A 4 -4.08 32.10 26.15
CA LYS A 4 -5.05 31.69 25.13
C LYS A 4 -4.28 31.29 23.86
N LYS A 5 -4.20 29.97 23.58
CA LYS A 5 -3.56 29.40 22.39
C LYS A 5 -4.12 30.09 21.13
N LYS A 6 -3.25 30.70 20.30
CA LYS A 6 -3.66 31.42 19.08
C LYS A 6 -4.43 30.49 18.13
N PRO A 7 -5.69 30.80 17.76
CA PRO A 7 -6.55 29.92 16.97
C PRO A 7 -6.07 29.70 15.53
N SER A 8 -5.26 30.60 14.97
CA SER A 8 -4.79 30.51 13.57
C SER A 8 -3.87 29.32 13.32
N THR A 9 -2.98 28.97 14.25
CA THR A 9 -2.02 27.86 14.06
C THR A 9 -2.71 26.49 14.09
N ALA A 10 -3.78 26.35 14.88
CA ALA A 10 -4.55 25.10 14.95
C ALA A 10 -5.26 24.80 13.63
N LEU A 11 -5.84 25.82 12.98
CA LEU A 11 -6.51 25.69 11.69
C LEU A 11 -5.53 25.29 10.57
N HIS A 12 -4.38 25.95 10.48
CA HIS A 12 -3.36 25.60 9.49
C HIS A 12 -2.87 24.16 9.65
N LYS A 13 -2.66 23.72 10.90
CA LYS A 13 -2.29 22.32 11.19
C LYS A 13 -3.38 21.36 10.72
N ALA A 14 -4.64 21.64 11.02
CA ALA A 14 -5.76 20.79 10.59
C ALA A 14 -5.85 20.68 9.06
N ILE A 15 -5.69 21.80 8.34
CA ILE A 15 -5.69 21.83 6.88
C ILE A 15 -4.54 20.97 6.32
N VAL A 16 -3.32 21.13 6.84
CA VAL A 16 -2.16 20.34 6.38
C VAL A 16 -2.37 18.84 6.64
N VAL A 17 -2.85 18.46 7.82
CA VAL A 17 -3.16 17.05 8.15
C VAL A 17 -4.21 16.49 7.18
N GLN A 18 -5.27 17.25 6.90
CA GLN A 18 -6.31 16.82 5.97
C GLN A 18 -5.77 16.67 4.54
N MET A 19 -4.93 17.60 4.08
CA MET A 19 -4.30 17.54 2.77
C MET A 19 -3.40 16.31 2.65
N VAL A 20 -2.56 16.05 3.66
CA VAL A 20 -1.73 14.84 3.70
C VAL A 20 -2.59 13.59 3.65
N SER A 21 -3.67 13.51 4.43
CA SER A 21 -4.59 12.37 4.42
C SER A 21 -5.20 12.13 3.03
N LEU A 22 -5.70 13.18 2.38
CA LEU A 22 -6.31 13.10 1.04
C LEU A 22 -5.28 12.65 0.00
N VAL A 23 -4.09 13.26 0.02
CA VAL A 23 -3.00 12.95 -0.90
C VAL A 23 -2.51 11.50 -0.71
N SER A 24 -2.25 11.09 0.53
CA SER A 24 -1.83 9.71 0.85
C SER A 24 -2.88 8.67 0.44
N THR A 25 -4.17 8.98 0.62
CA THR A 25 -5.24 8.06 0.22
C THR A 25 -5.30 7.90 -1.30
N SER A 26 -5.28 9.01 -2.04
CA SER A 26 -5.28 9.01 -3.50
C SER A 26 -4.03 8.31 -4.07
N PHE A 27 -2.85 8.58 -3.52
CA PHE A 27 -1.63 7.89 -3.92
C PHE A 27 -1.65 6.40 -3.54
N GLY A 28 -2.25 6.04 -2.41
CA GLY A 28 -2.44 4.64 -2.02
C GLY A 28 -3.25 3.86 -3.06
N LEU A 29 -4.34 4.46 -3.58
CA LEU A 29 -5.14 3.87 -4.66
C LEU A 29 -4.33 3.71 -5.95
N VAL A 30 -3.63 4.76 -6.38
CA VAL A 30 -2.80 4.71 -7.60
C VAL A 30 -1.69 3.67 -7.46
N ALA A 31 -1.03 3.60 -6.30
CA ALA A 31 0.01 2.61 -6.02
C ALA A 31 -0.54 1.18 -6.05
N ALA A 32 -1.71 0.94 -5.46
CA ALA A 32 -2.35 -0.38 -5.49
C ALA A 32 -2.66 -0.83 -6.94
N LEU A 33 -3.17 0.08 -7.78
CA LEU A 33 -3.42 -0.21 -9.19
C LEU A 33 -2.13 -0.47 -9.97
N ALA A 34 -1.11 0.37 -9.77
CA ALA A 34 0.18 0.23 -10.46
C ALA A 34 0.87 -1.10 -10.11
N TRP A 35 0.88 -1.49 -8.84
CA TRP A 35 1.45 -2.77 -8.42
C TRP A 35 0.67 -3.97 -8.95
N ASN A 36 -0.66 -3.90 -8.95
CA ASN A 36 -1.51 -4.95 -9.53
C ASN A 36 -1.18 -5.18 -11.01
N GLU A 37 -1.09 -4.12 -11.82
CA GLU A 37 -0.74 -4.25 -13.24
C GLU A 37 0.71 -4.68 -13.44
N ALA A 38 1.67 -4.15 -12.67
CA ALA A 38 3.08 -4.54 -12.77
C ALA A 38 3.30 -6.03 -12.50
N ILE A 39 2.66 -6.59 -11.47
CA ILE A 39 2.80 -8.01 -11.13
C ILE A 39 2.13 -8.89 -12.20
N LYS A 40 0.96 -8.49 -12.72
CA LYS A 40 0.31 -9.23 -13.82
C LYS A 40 1.18 -9.27 -15.07
N GLU A 41 1.75 -8.13 -15.45
CA GLU A 41 2.62 -8.05 -16.63
C GLU A 41 3.89 -8.87 -16.41
N TYR A 42 4.49 -8.78 -15.22
CA TYR A 42 5.64 -9.59 -14.84
C TYR A 42 5.33 -11.09 -14.98
N VAL A 43 4.21 -11.57 -14.45
CA VAL A 43 3.80 -12.97 -14.60
C VAL A 43 3.51 -13.30 -16.08
N SER A 44 2.94 -12.37 -16.84
CA SER A 44 2.67 -12.58 -18.27
C SER A 44 3.93 -12.73 -19.10
N VAL A 45 4.95 -11.90 -18.84
CA VAL A 45 6.20 -11.87 -19.60
C VAL A 45 7.20 -12.92 -19.12
N PHE A 46 7.32 -13.12 -17.80
CA PHE A 46 8.37 -13.97 -17.23
C PHE A 46 7.90 -15.34 -16.76
N ILE A 47 6.59 -15.58 -16.61
CA ILE A 47 6.07 -16.87 -16.15
C ILE A 47 5.37 -17.60 -17.30
N LYS A 48 4.39 -16.96 -17.97
CA LYS A 48 3.61 -17.64 -19.03
C LYS A 48 4.45 -18.31 -20.13
N PRO A 49 5.56 -17.75 -20.64
CA PRO A 49 6.33 -18.41 -21.71
C PRO A 49 6.97 -19.73 -21.30
N TYR A 50 7.22 -19.93 -20.00
CA TYR A 50 7.81 -21.16 -19.46
C TYR A 50 6.78 -22.29 -19.31
N PHE A 51 5.48 -21.98 -19.40
CA PHE A 51 4.42 -22.98 -19.30
C PHE A 51 3.69 -23.13 -20.65
N ALA A 52 3.47 -24.37 -21.07
CA ALA A 52 2.85 -24.68 -22.37
C ALA A 52 1.49 -23.97 -22.57
N LYS A 53 1.11 -23.74 -23.84
CA LYS A 53 -0.05 -22.94 -24.32
C LYS A 53 -1.46 -23.31 -23.79
N GLY A 54 -1.60 -24.22 -22.82
CA GLY A 54 -2.85 -24.58 -22.13
C GLY A 54 -2.89 -24.25 -20.63
N SER A 55 -1.86 -23.61 -20.08
CA SER A 55 -1.63 -23.48 -18.62
C SER A 55 -1.97 -22.11 -18.02
N GLY A 56 -2.87 -21.33 -18.63
CA GLY A 56 -3.22 -19.99 -18.14
C GLY A 56 -3.58 -19.94 -16.65
N VAL A 57 -4.17 -21.02 -16.13
CA VAL A 57 -4.49 -21.22 -14.71
C VAL A 57 -3.26 -21.23 -13.80
N VAL A 58 -2.15 -21.85 -14.23
CA VAL A 58 -0.90 -21.90 -13.45
C VAL A 58 -0.30 -20.50 -13.29
N SER A 59 -0.36 -19.69 -14.36
CA SER A 59 0.10 -18.29 -14.28
C SER A 59 -0.75 -17.45 -13.31
N LEU A 60 -2.08 -17.65 -13.29
CA LEU A 60 -2.99 -17.00 -12.35
C LEU A 60 -2.74 -17.45 -10.90
N PHE A 61 -2.40 -18.72 -10.71
CA PHE A 61 -2.09 -19.27 -9.38
C PHE A 61 -0.79 -18.69 -8.82
N ILE A 62 0.24 -18.55 -9.66
CA ILE A 62 1.51 -17.90 -9.29
C ILE A 62 1.28 -16.42 -8.96
N TYR A 63 0.49 -15.72 -9.78
CA TYR A 63 0.08 -14.34 -9.49
C TYR A 63 -0.59 -14.21 -8.12
N ALA A 64 -1.58 -15.06 -7.82
CA ALA A 64 -2.29 -15.04 -6.55
C ALA A 64 -1.35 -15.29 -5.36
N LEU A 65 -0.48 -16.30 -5.46
CA LEU A 65 0.45 -16.65 -4.40
C LEU A 65 1.49 -15.54 -4.15
N ALA A 66 1.97 -14.90 -5.23
CA ALA A 66 2.87 -13.75 -5.12
C ALA A 66 2.21 -12.58 -4.39
N ILE A 67 0.98 -12.21 -4.78
CA ILE A 67 0.26 -11.11 -4.13
C ILE A 67 -0.08 -11.41 -2.67
N THR A 68 -0.49 -12.64 -2.35
CA THR A 68 -0.76 -13.05 -0.96
C THR A 68 0.51 -12.97 -0.11
N THR A 69 1.65 -13.42 -0.65
CA THR A 69 2.93 -13.36 0.05
C THR A 69 3.32 -11.91 0.36
N ILE A 70 3.24 -11.02 -0.64
CA ILE A 70 3.52 -9.59 -0.46
C ILE A 70 2.58 -8.97 0.58
N ALA A 71 1.28 -9.27 0.50
CA ALA A 71 0.28 -8.75 1.43
C ALA A 71 0.60 -9.16 2.88
N VAL A 72 0.88 -10.45 3.12
CA VAL A 72 1.25 -10.95 4.46
C VAL A 72 2.51 -10.28 4.98
N LEU A 73 3.55 -10.14 4.14
CA LEU A 73 4.80 -9.46 4.53
C LEU A 73 4.56 -7.99 4.90
N ILE A 74 3.76 -7.26 4.12
CA ILE A 74 3.40 -5.87 4.43
C ILE A 74 2.61 -5.82 5.75
N THR A 75 1.59 -6.67 5.92
CA THR A 75 0.80 -6.71 7.15
C THR A 75 1.66 -6.95 8.39
N ILE A 76 2.56 -7.93 8.37
CA ILE A 76 3.47 -8.22 9.49
C ILE A 76 4.37 -7.02 9.78
N GLN A 77 4.92 -6.38 8.74
CA GLN A 77 5.77 -5.20 8.93
C GLN A 77 5.00 -4.01 9.51
N THR A 78 3.77 -3.76 9.04
CA THR A 78 2.91 -2.71 9.58
C THR A 78 2.56 -2.97 11.05
N THR A 79 2.21 -4.21 11.41
CA THR A 79 1.95 -4.58 12.82
C THR A 79 3.17 -4.29 13.70
N ARG A 80 4.38 -4.67 13.28
CA ARG A 80 5.61 -4.38 14.04
C ARG A 80 5.91 -2.88 14.19
N VAL A 81 5.54 -2.06 13.20
CA VAL A 81 5.68 -0.61 13.29
C VAL A 81 4.70 -0.03 14.30
N LEU A 82 3.45 -0.49 14.30
CA LEU A 82 2.43 -0.07 15.27
C LEU A 82 2.85 -0.40 16.71
N GLU A 83 3.31 -1.63 16.96
CA GLU A 83 3.80 -2.05 18.29
C GLU A 83 4.94 -1.16 18.80
N ARG A 84 5.82 -0.69 17.91
CA ARG A 84 6.92 0.22 18.28
C ARG A 84 6.46 1.65 18.58
N LEU A 85 5.34 2.09 17.99
CA LEU A 85 4.76 3.40 18.22
C LEU A 85 3.95 3.42 19.51
N ASP A 86 3.22 2.34 19.82
CA ASP A 86 2.44 2.18 21.05
C ASP A 86 3.30 1.90 22.29
N SER A 87 4.51 1.35 22.10
CA SER A 87 5.48 1.11 23.18
C SER A 87 6.24 2.38 23.65
N LYS A 88 5.84 3.58 23.20
CA LYS A 88 6.42 4.88 23.60
C LYS A 88 5.37 5.78 24.24
#